data_AF-A0A5C7K2L8-F1
#
_entry.id   AF-A0A5C7K2L8-F1
#
_cell.length_a   1.000
_cell.length_b   1.000
_cell.length_c   1.000
_cell.angle_alpha   90.00
_cell.angle_beta   90.00
_cell.angle_gamma   90.00
#
_symmetry.space_group_name_H-M   'P 1'
#
loop_
_entity.id
_entity.type
_entity.pdbx_description
1 polymer ?
#
loop_
_entity_poly.entity_id
_entity_poly.type
_entity_poly.pdbx_seq_one_letter_code
_entity_poly.pdbx_strand_id
1 'polypeptide(L)'
;MRKSARSILLASSLALAPLAVSADTVLVTALQGAVSLEIAGATNKAPLEPFVRLREGDKLSLAAGSQLSLVYVGKARLESWQGTGTIVVGESESRAASGKPQSQVRSLPPEVTRQMNRTPTASPDGRVGMMRMRGVPPHDAVARLENDYRQMRSQTTGDDILPEVFLLAGLFDLRQYARVEEELKRIGASFAGNPTAASLQELYSKALSAARTPTADSNEK
;
A
#
# COMPACT_ATOMS: atom_id res chain seq x y z
N MET A 1 -12.67 -64.12 39.78
CA MET A 1 -13.05 -62.72 39.48
C MET A 1 -12.31 -62.29 38.23
N ARG A 2 -13.04 -61.84 37.20
CA ARG A 2 -12.59 -61.69 35.80
C ARG A 2 -11.75 -60.40 35.63
N LYS A 3 -10.61 -60.51 34.94
CA LYS A 3 -9.75 -59.39 34.53
C LYS A 3 -10.36 -58.72 33.28
N SER A 4 -10.70 -57.45 33.36
CA SER A 4 -11.17 -56.67 32.21
C SER A 4 -10.03 -55.85 31.63
N ALA A 5 -9.68 -56.15 30.38
CA ALA A 5 -8.72 -55.42 29.56
C ALA A 5 -9.29 -54.03 29.19
N ARG A 6 -8.48 -52.98 29.33
CA ARG A 6 -8.80 -51.63 28.84
C ARG A 6 -8.17 -51.44 27.47
N SER A 7 -8.99 -51.43 26.43
CA SER A 7 -8.60 -50.99 25.09
C SER A 7 -8.55 -49.47 25.06
N ILE A 8 -7.38 -48.90 24.75
CA ILE A 8 -7.20 -47.46 24.54
C ILE A 8 -7.25 -47.23 23.02
N LEU A 9 -8.35 -46.64 22.54
CA LEU A 9 -8.47 -46.13 21.18
C LEU A 9 -7.81 -44.74 21.11
N LEU A 10 -6.63 -44.65 20.49
CA LEU A 10 -6.00 -43.39 20.11
C LEU A 10 -6.70 -42.85 18.85
N ALA A 11 -7.58 -41.86 19.00
CA ALA A 11 -8.09 -41.07 17.90
C ALA A 11 -7.04 -39.99 17.54
N SER A 12 -6.34 -40.18 16.42
CA SER A 12 -5.43 -39.16 15.88
C SER A 12 -6.24 -38.12 15.11
N SER A 13 -6.48 -36.97 15.73
CA SER A 13 -7.13 -35.83 15.08
C SER A 13 -6.12 -35.11 14.18
N LEU A 14 -6.26 -35.26 12.86
CA LEU A 14 -5.52 -34.48 11.87
C LEU A 14 -6.09 -33.06 11.85
N ALA A 15 -5.45 -32.13 12.55
CA ALA A 15 -5.82 -30.71 12.51
C ALA A 15 -5.32 -30.10 11.19
N LEU A 16 -6.26 -29.89 10.25
CA LEU A 16 -6.01 -29.10 9.05
C LEU A 16 -5.96 -27.63 9.47
N ALA A 17 -4.76 -27.07 9.63
CA ALA A 17 -4.61 -25.65 9.93
C ALA A 17 -5.02 -24.83 8.67
N PRO A 18 -5.95 -23.87 8.78
CA PRO A 18 -6.28 -23.02 7.67
C PRO A 18 -5.07 -22.15 7.31
N LEU A 19 -4.65 -22.20 6.04
CA LEU A 19 -3.71 -21.23 5.48
C LEU A 19 -4.44 -19.88 5.46
N ALA A 20 -4.12 -19.02 6.44
CA ALA A 20 -4.57 -17.63 6.42
C ALA A 20 -3.95 -16.96 5.19
N VAL A 21 -4.78 -16.68 4.18
CA VAL A 21 -4.41 -15.80 3.07
C VAL A 21 -4.23 -14.41 3.68
N SER A 22 -2.99 -14.01 3.94
CA SER A 22 -2.68 -12.66 4.40
C SER A 22 -3.02 -11.69 3.27
N ALA A 23 -3.93 -10.76 3.54
CA ALA A 23 -4.37 -9.78 2.56
C ALA A 23 -3.26 -8.74 2.32
N ASP A 24 -3.24 -8.15 1.12
CA ASP A 24 -2.42 -6.99 0.78
C ASP A 24 -2.82 -5.78 1.65
N THR A 25 -2.12 -5.56 2.76
CA THR A 25 -2.56 -4.66 3.84
C THR A 25 -1.75 -3.38 3.97
N VAL A 26 -0.54 -3.33 3.39
CA VAL A 26 0.38 -2.21 3.57
C VAL A 26 0.76 -1.59 2.24
N LEU A 27 0.61 -0.27 2.10
CA LEU A 27 1.00 0.49 0.92
C LEU A 27 2.32 1.23 1.18
N VAL A 28 3.29 1.07 0.28
CA VAL A 28 4.53 1.86 0.29
C VAL A 28 4.25 3.24 -0.31
N THR A 29 4.32 4.31 0.48
CA THR A 29 3.95 5.67 0.02
C THR A 29 5.13 6.61 -0.15
N ALA A 30 6.28 6.29 0.45
CA ALA A 30 7.53 7.00 0.22
C ALA A 30 8.69 6.01 0.22
N LEU A 31 9.63 6.22 -0.69
CA LEU A 31 10.84 5.41 -0.79
C LEU A 31 12.02 6.28 -1.25
N GLN A 32 13.10 6.23 -0.46
CA GLN A 32 14.36 6.89 -0.75
C GLN A 32 15.51 5.93 -0.43
N GLY A 33 16.50 5.88 -1.33
CA GLY A 33 17.65 4.98 -1.19
C GLY A 33 17.35 3.54 -1.61
N ALA A 34 18.29 2.64 -1.33
CA ALA A 34 18.19 1.24 -1.71
C ALA A 34 17.42 0.45 -0.63
N VAL A 35 16.24 -0.03 -1.01
CA VAL A 35 15.45 -0.98 -0.21
C VAL A 35 15.12 -2.17 -1.09
N SER A 36 15.24 -3.36 -0.53
CA SER A 36 14.95 -4.60 -1.23
C SER A 36 13.86 -5.40 -0.53
N LEU A 37 12.93 -5.96 -1.29
CA LEU A 37 11.82 -6.78 -0.87
C LEU A 37 12.14 -8.27 -1.04
N GLU A 38 11.86 -9.05 0.00
CA GLU A 38 11.76 -10.50 -0.04
C GLU A 38 10.31 -10.87 0.30
N ILE A 39 9.59 -11.44 -0.67
CA ILE A 39 8.19 -11.83 -0.50
C ILE A 39 8.14 -13.07 0.39
N ALA A 40 7.21 -13.09 1.35
CA ALA A 40 7.02 -14.24 2.24
C ALA A 40 6.83 -15.54 1.44
N GLY A 41 7.69 -16.53 1.68
CA GLY A 41 7.65 -17.83 0.99
C GLY A 41 8.33 -17.85 -0.39
N ALA A 42 8.83 -16.71 -0.89
CA ALA A 42 9.70 -16.66 -2.07
C ALA A 42 11.19 -16.70 -1.66
N THR A 43 12.03 -17.20 -2.56
CA THR A 43 13.50 -17.24 -2.37
C THR A 43 14.23 -16.06 -3.00
N ASN A 44 13.54 -15.26 -3.81
CA ASN A 44 14.13 -14.17 -4.57
C ASN A 44 14.01 -12.84 -3.83
N LYS A 45 15.06 -12.04 -3.93
CA LYS A 45 15.11 -10.66 -3.45
C LYS A 45 15.05 -9.72 -4.64
N ALA A 46 14.15 -8.75 -4.61
CA ALA A 46 13.99 -7.74 -5.65
C ALA A 46 14.15 -6.32 -5.07
N PRO A 47 14.51 -5.31 -5.87
CA PRO A 47 14.36 -3.91 -5.47
C PRO A 47 12.91 -3.61 -5.08
N LEU A 48 12.71 -2.87 -4.00
CA LEU A 48 11.38 -2.39 -3.63
C LEU A 48 11.01 -1.22 -4.55
N GLU A 49 9.79 -1.24 -5.08
CA GLU A 49 9.23 -0.13 -5.86
C GLU A 49 8.26 0.70 -4.99
N PRO A 50 8.09 2.00 -5.27
CA PRO A 50 7.04 2.80 -4.64
C PRO A 50 5.63 2.29 -5.00
N PHE A 51 4.66 2.51 -4.13
CA PHE A 51 3.23 2.19 -4.33
C PHE A 51 2.90 0.72 -4.56
N VAL A 52 3.83 -0.20 -4.28
CA VAL A 52 3.52 -1.63 -4.16
C VAL A 52 2.75 -1.92 -2.88
N ARG A 53 1.98 -3.01 -2.89
CA ARG A 53 1.38 -3.56 -1.67
C ARG A 53 2.22 -4.68 -1.10
N LEU A 54 2.35 -4.65 0.21
CA LEU A 54 3.04 -5.67 0.99
C LEU A 54 2.04 -6.49 1.79
N ARG A 55 2.45 -7.71 2.08
CA ARG A 55 1.72 -8.69 2.89
C ARG A 55 2.44 -8.92 4.21
N GLU A 56 1.72 -9.50 5.15
CA GLU A 56 2.34 -9.99 6.37
C GLU A 56 3.43 -11.03 6.02
N GLY A 57 4.57 -10.91 6.69
CA GLY A 57 5.73 -11.77 6.52
C GLY A 57 6.73 -11.27 5.46
N ASP A 58 6.35 -10.31 4.62
CA ASP A 58 7.28 -9.70 3.67
C ASP A 58 8.42 -9.00 4.43
N LYS A 59 9.65 -9.14 3.93
CA LYS A 59 10.83 -8.54 4.53
C LYS A 59 11.37 -7.43 3.66
N LEU A 60 11.69 -6.30 4.30
CA LEU A 60 12.33 -5.16 3.66
C LEU A 60 13.72 -4.99 4.25
N SER A 61 14.76 -5.08 3.43
CA SER A 61 16.12 -4.73 3.84
C SER A 61 16.43 -3.30 3.40
N LEU A 62 16.74 -2.45 4.36
CA LEU A 62 17.13 -1.06 4.18
C LEU A 62 18.66 -0.95 4.20
N ALA A 63 19.23 -0.39 3.15
CA ALA A 63 20.64 0.00 3.12
C ALA A 63 20.89 1.27 3.95
N ALA A 64 22.18 1.63 4.10
CA ALA A 64 22.55 2.87 4.77
C ALA A 64 21.99 4.10 4.04
N GLY A 65 21.40 5.02 4.79
CA GLY A 65 20.77 6.23 4.24
C GLY A 65 19.39 6.01 3.61
N SER A 66 18.87 4.78 3.62
CA SER A 66 17.53 4.50 3.10
C SER A 66 16.43 4.98 4.06
N GLN A 67 15.32 5.41 3.48
CA GLN A 67 14.10 5.81 4.17
C GLN A 67 12.89 5.28 3.41
N LEU A 68 11.87 4.85 4.14
CA LEU A 68 10.60 4.45 3.54
C LEU A 68 9.42 4.78 4.47
N SER A 69 8.24 4.94 3.88
CA SER A 69 6.99 5.10 4.61
C SER A 69 5.97 4.03 4.22
N LEU A 70 5.35 3.44 5.24
CA LEU A 70 4.37 2.37 5.13
C LEU A 70 3.03 2.84 5.70
N VAL A 71 1.99 2.79 4.88
CA VAL A 71 0.61 3.00 5.33
C VAL A 71 -0.05 1.65 5.56
N TYR A 72 -0.40 1.38 6.81
CA TYR A 72 -1.22 0.23 7.19
C TYR A 72 -2.68 0.53 6.93
N VAL A 73 -3.17 0.04 5.79
CA VAL A 73 -4.54 0.26 5.34
C VAL A 73 -5.50 -0.42 6.31
N GLY A 74 -6.47 0.35 6.81
CA GLY A 74 -7.46 -0.13 7.79
C GLY A 74 -6.98 -0.14 9.25
N LYS A 75 -5.71 0.16 9.52
CA LYS A 75 -5.17 0.30 10.89
C LYS A 75 -4.86 1.76 11.27
N ALA A 76 -5.23 2.73 10.41
CA ALA A 76 -5.08 4.15 10.70
C ALA A 76 -3.63 4.55 11.07
N ARG A 77 -2.63 3.91 10.46
CA ARG A 77 -1.23 3.98 10.90
C ARG A 77 -0.29 4.25 9.73
N LEU A 78 0.60 5.20 9.94
CA LEU A 78 1.75 5.48 9.10
C LEU A 78 3.03 5.16 9.89
N GLU A 79 3.89 4.33 9.32
CA GLU A 79 5.23 4.10 9.85
C GLU A 79 6.25 4.72 8.90
N SER A 80 7.20 5.47 9.45
CA SER A 80 8.37 5.96 8.74
C SER A 80 9.60 5.28 9.30
N TRP A 81 10.34 4.60 8.43
CA TRP A 81 11.52 3.83 8.76
C TRP A 81 12.74 4.46 8.13
N GLN A 82 13.85 4.54 8.88
CA GLN A 82 15.11 5.10 8.40
C GLN A 82 16.31 4.32 8.94
N GLY A 83 17.36 4.21 8.12
CA GLY A 83 18.63 3.62 8.52
C GLY A 83 18.74 2.13 8.21
N THR A 84 19.90 1.55 8.51
CA THR A 84 20.26 0.21 8.06
C THR A 84 19.62 -0.89 8.91
N GLY A 85 19.02 -1.87 8.25
CA GLY A 85 18.50 -3.07 8.90
C GLY A 85 17.47 -3.79 8.05
N THR A 86 16.87 -4.82 8.64
CA THR A 86 15.75 -5.54 8.04
C THR A 86 14.51 -5.33 8.90
N ILE A 87 13.40 -4.97 8.27
CA ILE A 87 12.08 -4.93 8.88
C ILE A 87 11.20 -6.04 8.28
N VAL A 88 10.32 -6.59 9.09
CA VAL A 88 9.32 -7.58 8.70
C VAL A 88 7.96 -6.94 8.85
N VAL A 89 7.17 -6.99 7.78
CA VAL A 89 5.80 -6.49 7.77
C VAL A 89 4.94 -7.43 8.62
N GLY A 90 4.37 -6.94 9.71
CA GLY A 90 3.36 -7.65 10.49
C GLY A 90 1.94 -7.29 10.07
N GLU A 91 0.93 -7.91 10.69
CA GLU A 91 -0.49 -7.65 10.40
C GLU A 91 -0.94 -6.22 10.75
N SER A 92 -0.40 -5.64 11.82
CA SER A 92 -0.80 -4.32 12.32
C SER A 92 0.35 -3.31 12.46
N GLU A 93 1.60 -3.79 12.45
CA GLU A 93 2.81 -2.98 12.58
C GLU A 93 4.01 -3.75 12.01
N SER A 94 5.06 -3.04 11.58
CA SER A 94 6.32 -3.67 11.19
C SER A 94 7.24 -3.85 12.40
N ARG A 95 8.12 -4.85 12.33
CA ARG A 95 9.11 -5.13 13.37
C ARG A 95 10.50 -5.18 12.78
N ALA A 96 11.46 -4.56 13.47
CA ALA A 96 12.87 -4.73 13.13
C ALA A 96 13.30 -6.18 13.44
N ALA A 97 13.80 -6.89 12.43
CA ALA A 97 14.35 -8.24 12.57
C ALA A 97 15.87 -8.23 12.71
N SER A 98 16.56 -7.28 12.08
CA SER A 98 18.00 -7.11 12.22
C SER A 98 18.43 -5.66 12.02
N GLY A 99 19.62 -5.31 12.50
CA GLY A 99 20.11 -3.93 12.51
C GLY A 99 19.43 -3.07 13.57
N LYS A 100 19.49 -1.75 13.39
CA LYS A 100 18.84 -0.76 14.28
C LYS A 100 18.15 0.35 13.47
N PRO A 101 17.25 -0.01 12.53
CA PRO A 101 16.50 1.00 11.81
C PRO A 101 15.62 1.77 12.79
N GLN A 102 15.56 3.10 12.65
CA GLN A 102 14.71 3.96 13.45
C GLN A 102 13.29 3.93 12.89
N SER A 103 12.30 3.90 13.78
CA SER A 103 10.89 3.92 13.42
C SER A 103 10.20 5.13 14.05
N GLN A 104 9.42 5.83 13.26
CA GLN A 104 8.51 6.88 13.71
C GLN A 104 7.10 6.53 13.28
N VAL A 105 6.16 6.58 14.22
CA VAL A 105 4.78 6.18 13.98
C VAL A 105 3.87 7.39 14.13
N ARG A 106 3.01 7.60 13.13
CA ARG A 106 1.96 8.61 13.14
C ARG A 106 0.60 7.94 12.98
N SER A 107 -0.37 8.36 13.80
CA SER A 107 -1.77 7.99 13.59
C SER A 107 -2.34 8.82 12.43
N LEU A 108 -3.01 8.17 11.51
CA LEU A 108 -3.72 8.81 10.39
C LEU A 108 -5.23 8.77 10.67
N PRO A 109 -6.00 9.77 10.24
CA PRO A 109 -7.45 9.64 10.22
C PRO A 109 -7.89 8.38 9.44
N PRO A 110 -8.85 7.58 9.94
CA PRO A 110 -9.29 6.38 9.25
C PRO A 110 -9.71 6.60 7.79
N GLU A 111 -10.33 7.75 7.51
CA GLU A 111 -10.76 8.22 6.19
C GLU A 111 -9.58 8.27 5.21
N VAL A 112 -8.42 8.75 5.67
CA VAL A 112 -7.20 8.86 4.88
C VAL A 112 -6.71 7.47 4.47
N THR A 113 -6.68 6.50 5.39
CA THR A 113 -6.25 5.13 5.04
C THR A 113 -7.26 4.40 4.14
N ARG A 114 -8.57 4.64 4.33
CA ARG A 114 -9.59 4.11 3.41
C ARG A 114 -9.46 4.70 2.01
N GLN A 115 -9.15 5.99 1.92
CA GLN A 115 -8.90 6.67 0.64
C GLN A 115 -7.64 6.13 -0.03
N MET A 116 -6.55 5.89 0.72
CA MET A 116 -5.30 5.33 0.18
C MET A 116 -5.43 3.89 -0.29
N ASN A 117 -6.40 3.12 0.21
CA ASN A 117 -6.74 1.81 -0.35
C ASN A 117 -7.21 1.90 -1.81
N ARG A 118 -7.55 3.09 -2.30
CA ARG A 118 -7.93 3.37 -3.69
C ARG A 118 -6.75 3.81 -4.56
N THR A 119 -5.55 3.91 -4.00
CA THR A 119 -4.35 4.19 -4.79
C THR A 119 -4.12 3.02 -5.75
N PRO A 120 -3.96 3.27 -7.06
CA PRO A 120 -3.49 2.27 -8.01
C PRO A 120 -2.20 1.62 -7.49
N THR A 121 -2.02 0.33 -7.71
CA THR A 121 -0.82 -0.38 -7.27
C THR A 121 0.00 -0.81 -8.47
N ALA A 122 1.32 -0.69 -8.40
CA ALA A 122 2.20 -1.40 -9.31
C ALA A 122 2.07 -2.90 -9.02
N SER A 123 1.50 -3.67 -9.95
CA SER A 123 1.62 -5.12 -9.93
C SER A 123 2.98 -5.51 -10.51
N PRO A 124 3.62 -6.61 -10.06
CA PRO A 124 4.84 -7.14 -10.69
C PRO A 124 4.71 -7.33 -12.21
N ASP A 125 3.49 -7.53 -12.72
CA ASP A 125 3.20 -7.71 -14.15
C ASP A 125 2.86 -6.39 -14.87
N GLY A 126 3.05 -5.23 -14.24
CA GLY A 126 2.78 -3.90 -14.81
C GLY A 126 1.29 -3.55 -14.97
N ARG A 127 0.38 -4.45 -14.57
CA ARG A 127 -1.08 -4.22 -14.62
C ARG A 127 -1.53 -3.42 -13.40
N VAL A 128 -2.11 -2.25 -13.63
CA VAL A 128 -2.81 -1.50 -12.59
C VAL A 128 -4.06 -2.29 -12.19
N GLY A 129 -4.13 -2.73 -10.94
CA GLY A 129 -5.24 -3.55 -10.43
C GLY A 129 -6.61 -2.85 -10.59
N MET A 130 -7.61 -3.62 -11.04
CA MET A 130 -8.99 -3.14 -11.26
C MET A 130 -9.58 -2.58 -9.97
N MET A 131 -9.81 -1.27 -9.92
CA MET A 131 -10.45 -0.63 -8.77
C MET A 131 -11.92 -1.04 -8.70
N ARG A 132 -12.32 -1.66 -7.57
CA ARG A 132 -13.73 -2.04 -7.34
C ARG A 132 -14.58 -0.79 -7.13
N MET A 133 -15.34 -0.45 -8.16
CA MET A 133 -16.33 0.63 -8.19
C MET A 133 -17.35 0.47 -7.05
N ARG A 134 -17.56 1.51 -6.24
CA ARG A 134 -18.69 1.54 -5.30
C ARG A 134 -19.36 2.90 -5.25
N GLY A 135 -20.68 2.86 -5.37
CA GLY A 135 -21.62 3.94 -5.02
C GLY A 135 -21.59 5.15 -5.94
N VAL A 136 -22.74 5.84 -6.03
CA VAL A 136 -22.81 7.19 -6.57
C VAL A 136 -22.23 8.14 -5.50
N PRO A 137 -21.21 8.95 -5.81
CA PRO A 137 -20.65 9.88 -4.85
C PRO A 137 -21.63 11.00 -4.51
N PRO A 138 -21.60 11.55 -3.28
CA PRO A 138 -22.31 12.78 -2.94
C PRO A 138 -21.92 13.96 -3.85
N HIS A 139 -22.85 14.88 -4.11
CA HIS A 139 -22.61 16.05 -4.96
C HIS A 139 -21.47 16.96 -4.47
N ASP A 140 -21.18 16.98 -3.17
CA ASP A 140 -20.13 17.78 -2.55
C ASP A 140 -18.83 17.01 -2.28
N ALA A 141 -18.70 15.77 -2.79
CA ALA A 141 -17.57 14.89 -2.50
C ALA A 141 -16.22 15.49 -2.90
N VAL A 142 -16.16 16.20 -4.04
CA VAL A 142 -14.92 16.87 -4.49
C VAL A 142 -14.53 17.99 -3.53
N ALA A 143 -15.48 18.83 -3.12
CA ALA A 143 -15.20 19.95 -2.22
C ALA A 143 -14.73 19.47 -0.84
N ARG A 144 -15.32 18.38 -0.32
CA ARG A 144 -14.88 17.73 0.92
C ARG A 144 -13.47 17.17 0.80
N LEU A 145 -13.19 16.43 -0.28
CA LEU A 145 -11.86 15.88 -0.55
C LEU A 145 -10.79 16.98 -0.58
N GLU A 146 -11.07 18.10 -1.26
CA GLU A 146 -10.13 19.22 -1.34
C GLU A 146 -9.94 19.93 0.01
N ASN A 147 -10.99 20.02 0.85
CA ASN A 147 -10.87 20.52 2.22
C ASN A 147 -9.97 19.62 3.08
N ASP A 148 -10.20 18.32 3.04
CA ASP A 148 -9.41 17.34 3.79
C ASP A 148 -7.94 17.35 3.33
N TYR A 149 -7.72 17.48 2.01
CA TYR A 149 -6.39 17.67 1.43
C TYR A 149 -5.71 18.92 1.99
N ARG A 150 -6.37 20.08 1.96
CA ARG A 150 -5.81 21.34 2.49
C ARG A 150 -5.47 21.22 3.97
N GLN A 151 -6.36 20.61 4.75
CA GLN A 151 -6.11 20.39 6.18
C GLN A 151 -4.88 19.51 6.39
N MET A 152 -4.79 18.37 5.71
CA MET A 152 -3.64 17.48 5.84
C MET A 152 -2.34 18.13 5.34
N ARG A 153 -2.39 18.90 4.24
CA ARG A 153 -1.23 19.64 3.72
C ARG A 153 -0.74 20.70 4.71
N SER A 154 -1.64 21.36 5.44
CA SER A 154 -1.26 22.33 6.48
C SER A 154 -0.53 21.70 7.68
N GLN A 155 -0.64 20.38 7.86
CA GLN A 155 -0.06 19.62 8.98
C GLN A 155 1.15 18.76 8.58
N THR A 156 1.62 18.88 7.33
CA THR A 156 2.69 18.06 6.77
C THR A 156 3.81 18.93 6.22
N THR A 157 5.01 18.36 6.10
CA THR A 157 6.19 19.07 5.59
C THR A 157 6.16 19.18 4.07
N GLY A 158 6.90 20.17 3.53
CA GLY A 158 6.99 20.46 2.10
C GLY A 158 7.31 19.25 1.20
N ASP A 159 8.00 18.27 1.73
CA ASP A 159 8.49 17.05 1.09
C ASP A 159 7.62 15.81 1.33
N ASP A 160 6.66 15.85 2.28
CA ASP A 160 5.73 14.75 2.53
C ASP A 160 4.75 14.65 1.36
N ILE A 161 4.83 13.56 0.60
CA ILE A 161 4.01 13.28 -0.59
C ILE A 161 2.66 12.63 -0.24
N LEU A 162 2.45 12.24 1.02
CA LEU A 162 1.25 11.55 1.46
C LEU A 162 -0.06 12.34 1.16
N PRO A 163 -0.09 13.69 1.30
CA PRO A 163 -1.29 14.45 0.94
C PRO A 163 -1.64 14.39 -0.54
N GLU A 164 -0.63 14.39 -1.40
CA GLU A 164 -0.77 14.27 -2.85
C GLU A 164 -1.34 12.89 -3.22
N VAL A 165 -0.83 11.82 -2.60
CA VAL A 165 -1.36 10.46 -2.80
C VAL A 165 -2.84 10.38 -2.43
N PHE A 166 -3.23 10.97 -1.29
CA PHE A 166 -4.63 11.03 -0.85
C PHE A 166 -5.52 11.77 -1.86
N LEU A 167 -5.09 12.95 -2.32
CA LEU A 167 -5.86 13.77 -3.25
C LEU A 167 -6.06 13.04 -4.59
N LEU A 168 -4.99 12.48 -5.16
CA LEU A 168 -5.06 11.76 -6.43
C LEU A 168 -5.96 10.52 -6.32
N ALA A 169 -5.86 9.76 -5.23
CA ALA A 169 -6.73 8.60 -5.00
C ALA A 169 -8.21 9.01 -4.92
N GLY A 170 -8.52 10.15 -4.29
CA GLY A 170 -9.88 10.68 -4.20
C GLY A 170 -10.41 11.17 -5.55
N LEU A 171 -9.64 12.00 -6.26
CA LEU A 171 -10.05 12.56 -7.55
C LEU A 171 -10.24 11.44 -8.59
N PHE A 172 -9.38 10.44 -8.59
CA PHE A 172 -9.48 9.30 -9.50
C PHE A 172 -10.72 8.44 -9.22
N ASP A 173 -11.04 8.18 -7.94
CA ASP A 173 -12.27 7.47 -7.52
C ASP A 173 -13.53 8.25 -7.90
N LEU A 174 -13.50 9.58 -7.76
CA LEU A 174 -14.57 10.51 -8.15
C LEU A 174 -14.62 10.77 -9.67
N ARG A 175 -13.79 10.08 -10.47
CA ARG A 175 -13.66 10.21 -11.93
C ARG A 175 -13.35 11.64 -12.40
N GLN A 176 -12.74 12.45 -11.55
CA GLN A 176 -12.30 13.80 -11.86
C GLN A 176 -10.97 13.76 -12.64
N TYR A 177 -10.94 13.06 -13.77
CA TYR A 177 -9.71 12.74 -14.50
C TYR A 177 -8.97 13.98 -14.99
N ALA A 178 -9.68 15.02 -15.44
CA ALA A 178 -9.07 16.29 -15.82
C ALA A 178 -8.33 16.94 -14.63
N ARG A 179 -8.94 16.90 -13.43
CA ARG A 179 -8.32 17.40 -12.19
C ARG A 179 -7.12 16.55 -11.78
N VAL A 180 -7.18 15.22 -11.95
CA VAL A 180 -6.02 14.34 -11.72
C VAL A 180 -4.85 14.78 -12.62
N GLU A 181 -5.07 15.05 -13.90
CA GLU A 181 -4.01 15.50 -14.82
C GLU A 181 -3.41 16.86 -14.43
N GLU A 182 -4.25 17.81 -14.00
CA GLU A 182 -3.80 19.10 -13.48
C GLU A 182 -2.91 18.92 -12.24
N GLU A 183 -3.37 18.11 -11.29
CA GLU A 183 -2.62 17.84 -10.06
C GLU A 183 -1.31 17.09 -10.35
N LEU A 184 -1.28 16.15 -11.30
CA LEU A 184 -0.04 15.47 -11.70
C LEU A 184 1.00 16.46 -12.24
N LYS A 185 0.60 17.47 -13.01
CA LYS A 185 1.51 18.52 -13.49
C LYS A 185 2.05 19.35 -12.33
N ARG A 186 1.17 19.75 -11.40
CA ARG A 186 1.56 20.50 -10.19
C ARG A 186 2.54 19.70 -9.35
N ILE A 187 2.26 18.43 -9.08
CA ILE A 187 3.11 17.54 -8.29
C ILE A 187 4.50 17.40 -8.92
N GLY A 188 4.58 17.20 -10.23
CA GLY A 188 5.87 17.13 -10.93
C GLY A 188 6.71 18.39 -10.77
N ALA A 189 6.08 19.56 -10.78
CA ALA A 189 6.76 20.83 -10.57
C ALA A 189 7.16 21.04 -9.09
N SER A 190 6.27 20.73 -8.14
CA SER A 190 6.51 20.93 -6.71
C SER A 190 7.51 19.94 -6.10
N PHE A 191 7.62 18.73 -6.66
CA PHE A 191 8.48 17.65 -6.17
C PHE A 191 9.55 17.27 -7.20
N ALA A 192 10.03 18.25 -7.98
CA ALA A 192 11.05 18.02 -9.00
C ALA A 192 12.29 17.30 -8.41
N GLY A 193 12.70 16.19 -9.04
CA GLY A 193 13.81 15.36 -8.58
C GLY A 193 13.46 14.32 -7.50
N ASN A 194 12.22 14.29 -7.00
CA ASN A 194 11.77 13.24 -6.08
C ASN A 194 11.39 11.96 -6.86
N PRO A 195 12.08 10.83 -6.65
CA PRO A 195 11.82 9.59 -7.41
C PRO A 195 10.47 8.96 -7.07
N THR A 196 9.98 9.13 -5.84
CA THR A 196 8.64 8.67 -5.45
C THR A 196 7.56 9.48 -6.19
N ALA A 197 7.74 10.80 -6.32
CA ALA A 197 6.81 11.65 -7.07
C ALA A 197 6.76 11.29 -8.55
N ALA A 198 7.91 11.02 -9.17
CA ALA A 198 7.97 10.55 -10.55
C ALA A 198 7.23 9.23 -10.75
N SER A 199 7.41 8.28 -9.82
CA SER A 199 6.70 6.99 -9.83
C SER A 199 5.18 7.17 -9.69
N LEU A 200 4.74 8.13 -8.85
CA LEU A 200 3.33 8.47 -8.67
C LEU A 200 2.72 9.02 -9.97
N GLN A 201 3.45 9.90 -10.66
CA GLN A 201 3.01 10.43 -11.96
C GLN A 201 2.87 9.35 -13.01
N GLU A 202 3.84 8.44 -13.12
CA GLU A 202 3.79 7.32 -14.05
C GLU A 202 2.58 6.41 -13.77
N LEU A 203 2.40 6.05 -12.50
CA LEU A 203 1.32 5.18 -12.04
C LEU A 203 -0.07 5.73 -12.41
N TYR A 204 -0.33 7.00 -12.10
CA TYR A 204 -1.62 7.61 -12.43
C TYR A 204 -1.78 7.91 -13.93
N SER A 205 -0.70 8.20 -14.65
CA SER A 205 -0.77 8.35 -16.12
C SER A 205 -1.20 7.05 -16.81
N LYS A 206 -0.67 5.91 -16.35
CA LYS A 206 -1.11 4.57 -16.80
C LYS A 206 -2.57 4.31 -16.41
N ALA A 207 -2.96 4.63 -15.17
CA ALA A 207 -4.33 4.43 -14.69
C ALA A 207 -5.35 5.27 -15.48
N LEU A 208 -5.03 6.54 -15.81
CA LEU A 208 -5.85 7.41 -16.65
C LEU A 208 -5.99 6.87 -18.07
N SER A 209 -4.90 6.37 -18.65
CA SER A 209 -4.91 5.76 -19.99
C SER A 209 -5.82 4.52 -20.03
N ALA A 210 -5.71 3.66 -19.02
CA ALA A 210 -6.57 2.49 -18.86
C ALA A 210 -8.05 2.87 -18.68
N ALA A 211 -8.35 3.90 -17.88
CA ALA A 211 -9.72 4.36 -17.65
C ALA A 211 -10.39 4.98 -18.90
N ARG A 212 -9.60 5.48 -19.85
CA ARG A 212 -10.07 6.06 -21.13
C ARG A 212 -10.27 5.04 -22.24
N THR A 213 -9.64 3.87 -22.13
CA THR A 213 -9.76 2.82 -23.12
C THR A 213 -10.87 1.89 -22.65
N PRO A 214 -12.05 1.85 -23.30
CA PRO A 214 -13.03 0.82 -23.00
C PRO A 214 -12.36 -0.51 -23.30
N THR A 215 -12.29 -1.40 -22.32
CA THR A 215 -11.91 -2.78 -22.55
C THR A 215 -12.82 -3.28 -23.66
N ALA A 216 -12.30 -3.47 -24.88
CA ALA A 216 -13.01 -4.18 -25.91
C ALA A 216 -13.32 -5.55 -25.31
N ASP A 217 -14.60 -5.81 -25.10
CA ASP A 217 -15.10 -7.07 -24.58
C ASP A 217 -14.37 -8.20 -25.31
N SER A 218 -13.58 -8.98 -24.58
CA SER A 218 -13.27 -10.35 -24.98
C SER A 218 -14.54 -11.17 -24.75
N ASN A 219 -15.51 -10.90 -25.61
CA ASN A 219 -16.65 -11.73 -25.92
C ASN A 219 -16.19 -12.59 -27.10
N GLU A 220 -15.44 -13.66 -26.83
CA GLU A 220 -15.23 -14.72 -27.81
C GLU A 220 -15.41 -16.09 -27.14
N LYS A 221 -16.63 -16.60 -27.38
CA LYS A 221 -17.11 -17.99 -27.40
C LYS A 221 -17.16 -18.80 -26.11
#